data_AF-R1GNU5-F1
#
_entry.id   AF-R1GNU5-F1
#
_cell.length_a   1.000
_cell.length_b   1.000
_cell.length_c   1.000
_cell.angle_alpha   90.00
_cell.angle_beta   90.00
_cell.angle_gamma   90.00
#
_symmetry.space_group_name_H-M   'P 1'
#
loop_
_entity.id
_entity.type
_entity.pdbx_description
1 polymer ?
#
loop_
_entity_poly.entity_id
_entity_poly.type
_entity_poly.pdbx_seq_one_letter_code
_entity_poly.pdbx_strand_id
1 'polypeptide(L)'
;MAPSPALAPRPLWEEDEDASTLGHDGDDEYDDAPALERAPVHPIACMQGAFEESIIEAEEAEQEKVKPKRPGGAKARRQRMLEDDDYNESYNAQWRKKPSAKYHPLWKLVAQISFGVHLLNQQLAKSDEEVSRILKNHVQEVDQFLEKTTEDFDLALADIQERINHLKLPLEHVNIFDIMLDDRQFRTSIIEGNEKIEKIVERTARAMNDSLVDVEKGLEATVELSHYLDRIGPHWADGDDELMGIYMAMCGNSEGWLECLQSLQTKGNELGVALVQLGSILNEMTKRAGVASRRSIVSWGEGKALVDL
;
A
#
# COMPACT_ATOMS: atom_id res chain seq x y z
N MET A 1 -8.86 21.48 -58.31
CA MET A 1 -10.04 22.17 -58.87
C MET A 1 -11.29 21.39 -58.50
N ALA A 2 -12.04 21.91 -57.54
CA ALA A 2 -13.44 21.61 -57.24
C ALA A 2 -13.99 22.85 -56.50
N PRO A 3 -15.21 23.36 -56.83
CA PRO A 3 -15.67 24.67 -56.39
C PRO A 3 -16.45 24.63 -55.06
N SER A 4 -16.37 25.73 -54.31
CA SER A 4 -17.18 26.04 -53.12
C SER A 4 -18.64 26.36 -53.45
N PRO A 5 -19.55 26.05 -52.52
CA PRO A 5 -20.74 26.86 -52.25
C PRO A 5 -20.93 27.03 -50.72
N ALA A 6 -21.72 27.92 -50.14
CA ALA A 6 -22.31 29.22 -50.45
C ALA A 6 -22.85 29.71 -49.09
N LEU A 7 -22.74 31.01 -48.80
CA LEU A 7 -23.11 31.63 -47.52
C LEU A 7 -24.29 32.58 -47.77
N ALA A 8 -25.35 32.52 -46.95
CA ALA A 8 -26.27 33.61 -46.58
C ALA A 8 -27.51 33.07 -45.81
N PRO A 9 -28.30 33.90 -45.08
CA PRO A 9 -28.05 35.28 -44.62
C PRO A 9 -28.37 35.53 -43.12
N ARG A 10 -27.85 36.65 -42.58
CA ARG A 10 -28.31 37.28 -41.33
C ARG A 10 -29.55 38.16 -41.58
N PRO A 11 -30.46 38.30 -40.60
CA PRO A 11 -31.46 39.37 -40.62
C PRO A 11 -30.88 40.71 -40.15
N LEU A 12 -31.35 41.78 -40.80
CA LEU A 12 -30.97 43.18 -40.64
C LEU A 12 -32.23 43.97 -40.22
N TRP A 13 -32.12 44.67 -39.10
CA TRP A 13 -32.82 45.90 -38.68
C TRP A 13 -32.00 46.38 -37.46
N GLU A 14 -31.11 47.38 -37.54
CA GLU A 14 -31.35 48.86 -37.57
C GLU A 14 -32.52 49.25 -36.64
N GLU A 15 -32.46 50.18 -35.70
CA GLU A 15 -31.59 51.27 -35.20
C GLU A 15 -32.48 51.81 -34.01
N ASP A 16 -32.06 52.28 -32.84
CA ASP A 16 -31.24 53.44 -32.50
C ASP A 16 -31.18 53.59 -30.97
N GLU A 17 -30.20 54.38 -30.55
CA GLU A 17 -29.79 54.83 -29.22
C GLU A 17 -30.89 55.59 -28.43
N ASP A 18 -30.91 55.47 -27.10
CA ASP A 18 -30.83 56.66 -26.23
C ASP A 18 -30.61 56.36 -24.73
N ALA A 19 -30.13 57.40 -24.05
CA ALA A 19 -29.41 57.46 -22.78
C ALA A 19 -30.13 57.08 -21.47
N SER A 20 -29.31 56.52 -20.56
CA SER A 20 -29.17 56.79 -19.11
C SER A 20 -30.42 57.02 -18.23
N THR A 21 -30.65 56.14 -17.25
CA THR A 21 -30.80 56.53 -15.83
C THR A 21 -30.78 55.33 -14.86
N LEU A 22 -30.27 55.61 -13.67
CA LEU A 22 -29.97 54.75 -12.52
C LEU A 22 -31.17 53.98 -11.95
N GLY A 23 -30.90 52.76 -11.46
CA GLY A 23 -31.79 51.96 -10.63
C GLY A 23 -31.04 50.81 -9.99
N HIS A 24 -30.37 51.11 -8.87
CA HIS A 24 -29.87 50.16 -7.89
C HIS A 24 -31.06 49.43 -7.23
N ASP A 25 -30.97 48.11 -7.15
CA ASP A 25 -31.59 47.17 -6.19
C ASP A 25 -31.39 45.79 -6.85
N GLY A 26 -30.43 44.97 -6.44
CA GLY A 26 -30.36 44.36 -5.11
C GLY A 26 -30.61 42.88 -5.33
N ASP A 27 -29.54 42.09 -5.24
CA ASP A 27 -29.48 40.68 -4.84
C ASP A 27 -28.13 40.12 -5.30
N ASP A 28 -27.06 40.70 -4.74
CA ASP A 28 -25.81 39.98 -4.57
C ASP A 28 -26.13 38.85 -3.59
N GLU A 29 -26.45 37.68 -4.13
CA GLU A 29 -26.51 36.44 -3.37
C GLU A 29 -25.08 36.12 -2.94
N TYR A 30 -24.68 36.73 -1.82
CA TYR A 30 -23.53 36.32 -1.03
C TYR A 30 -23.77 34.84 -0.71
N ASP A 31 -23.02 33.99 -1.39
CA ASP A 31 -22.72 32.62 -0.96
C ASP A 31 -21.91 32.72 0.34
N ASP A 32 -22.59 33.11 1.42
CA ASP A 32 -22.13 33.03 2.80
C ASP A 32 -22.33 31.57 3.25
N ALA A 33 -21.69 30.66 2.51
CA ALA A 33 -21.25 29.42 3.10
C ALA A 33 -20.28 29.84 4.22
N PRO A 34 -20.50 29.43 5.48
CA PRO A 34 -19.60 29.79 6.55
C PRO A 34 -18.21 29.35 6.11
N ALA A 35 -17.28 30.29 6.05
CA ALA A 35 -15.88 29.99 5.83
C ALA A 35 -15.46 29.00 6.92
N LEU A 36 -15.55 27.70 6.61
CA LEU A 36 -14.62 26.73 7.17
C LEU A 36 -13.27 27.39 6.92
N GLU A 37 -12.62 27.84 8.00
CA GLU A 37 -11.31 28.50 7.93
C GLU A 37 -10.48 27.70 6.94
N ARG A 38 -10.22 28.29 5.77
CA ARG A 38 -9.67 27.56 4.65
C ARG A 38 -8.37 26.92 5.14
N ALA A 39 -8.29 25.60 5.04
CA ALA A 39 -7.15 24.85 5.56
C ALA A 39 -5.84 25.51 5.11
N PRO A 40 -4.80 25.56 5.98
CA PRO A 40 -3.55 26.21 5.64
C PRO A 40 -2.97 25.68 4.31
N VAL A 41 -2.32 26.58 3.57
CA VAL A 41 -1.66 26.20 2.31
C VAL A 41 -0.39 25.41 2.63
N HIS A 42 -0.33 24.20 2.12
CA HIS A 42 0.79 23.27 2.26
C HIS A 42 1.97 23.70 1.36
N PRO A 43 3.23 23.62 1.84
CA PRO A 43 4.42 24.04 1.07
C PRO A 43 4.71 23.17 -0.17
N ILE A 44 4.15 21.97 -0.21
CA ILE A 44 4.26 21.01 -1.30
C ILE A 44 2.87 20.84 -1.91
N ALA A 45 2.66 21.37 -3.12
CA ALA A 45 1.33 21.50 -3.70
C ALA A 45 0.61 20.15 -3.89
N CYS A 46 1.32 19.08 -4.26
CA CYS A 46 0.74 17.74 -4.44
C CYS A 46 0.27 17.08 -3.13
N MET A 47 0.68 17.62 -1.98
CA MET A 47 0.29 17.12 -0.65
C MET A 47 -0.88 17.91 -0.03
N GLN A 48 -1.33 19.02 -0.63
CA GLN A 48 -2.40 19.86 -0.09
C GLN A 48 -3.65 19.07 0.27
N GLY A 49 -4.21 18.31 -0.68
CA GLY A 49 -5.47 17.61 -0.44
C GLY A 49 -5.35 16.49 0.59
N ALA A 50 -4.18 15.86 0.69
CA ALA A 50 -3.91 14.85 1.72
C ALA A 50 -3.87 15.46 3.11
N PHE A 51 -3.23 16.62 3.23
CA PHE A 51 -3.18 17.40 4.46
C PHE A 51 -4.57 17.90 4.87
N GLU A 52 -5.37 18.40 3.94
CA GLU A 52 -6.77 18.80 4.17
C GLU A 52 -7.63 17.63 4.66
N GLU A 53 -7.53 16.47 4.01
CA GLU A 53 -8.24 15.26 4.44
C GLU A 53 -7.82 14.85 5.86
N SER A 54 -6.53 14.94 6.21
CA SER A 54 -6.05 14.66 7.57
C SER A 54 -6.62 15.60 8.63
N ILE A 55 -6.82 16.88 8.31
CA ILE A 55 -7.42 17.85 9.25
C ILE A 55 -8.88 17.47 9.53
N ILE A 56 -9.65 17.22 8.47
CA ILE A 56 -11.07 16.84 8.58
C ILE A 56 -11.20 15.53 9.36
N GLU A 57 -10.38 14.53 9.03
CA GLU A 57 -10.38 13.25 9.75
C GLU A 57 -10.02 13.42 11.24
N ALA A 58 -9.11 14.33 11.58
CA ALA A 58 -8.76 14.59 12.99
C ALA A 58 -9.91 15.24 13.77
N GLU A 59 -10.67 16.13 13.13
CA GLU A 59 -11.87 16.75 13.72
C GLU A 59 -13.01 15.73 13.93
N GLU A 60 -13.16 14.79 12.99
CA GLU A 60 -14.17 13.72 13.07
C GLU A 60 -13.77 12.58 14.04
N ALA A 61 -12.47 12.31 14.18
CA ALA A 61 -11.92 11.20 14.95
C ALA A 61 -12.14 11.31 16.47
N GLU A 62 -12.53 12.48 17.00
CA GLU A 62 -12.90 12.63 18.42
C GLU A 62 -14.11 11.75 18.83
N GLN A 63 -14.81 11.13 17.87
CA GLN A 63 -16.03 10.34 18.11
C GLN A 63 -15.87 8.81 17.92
N GLU A 64 -14.79 8.33 17.30
CA GLU A 64 -14.61 6.90 17.03
C GLU A 64 -13.75 6.17 18.07
N LYS A 65 -14.34 5.16 18.72
CA LYS A 65 -13.59 4.24 19.60
C LYS A 65 -12.66 3.37 18.75
N VAL A 66 -11.39 3.77 18.63
CA VAL A 66 -10.32 2.95 18.03
C VAL A 66 -10.28 1.61 18.76
N LYS A 67 -10.62 0.52 18.05
CA LYS A 67 -10.40 -0.83 18.60
C LYS A 67 -8.91 -0.99 18.88
N PRO A 68 -8.50 -1.41 20.09
CA PRO A 68 -7.09 -1.53 20.42
C PRO A 68 -6.41 -2.48 19.43
N LYS A 69 -5.28 -2.03 18.85
CA LYS A 69 -4.42 -2.88 18.03
C LYS A 69 -4.12 -4.14 18.85
N ARG A 70 -4.43 -5.32 18.30
CA ARG A 70 -4.16 -6.58 19.01
C ARG A 70 -2.65 -6.71 19.23
N PRO A 71 -2.18 -6.86 20.48
CA PRO A 71 -0.76 -6.95 20.77
C PRO A 71 -0.16 -8.19 20.10
N GLY A 72 1.08 -8.08 19.64
CA GLY A 72 1.84 -9.20 19.11
C GLY A 72 2.85 -8.79 18.04
N GLY A 73 4.07 -9.32 18.14
CA GLY A 73 5.12 -9.12 17.14
C GLY A 73 4.86 -9.86 15.83
N ALA A 74 5.82 -9.80 14.90
CA ALA A 74 5.71 -10.33 13.54
C ALA A 74 5.21 -11.78 13.46
N LYS A 75 5.68 -12.67 14.36
CA LYS A 75 5.22 -14.07 14.41
C LYS A 75 3.71 -14.19 14.67
N ALA A 76 3.17 -13.37 15.57
CA ALA A 76 1.75 -13.38 15.88
C ALA A 76 0.91 -12.79 14.73
N ARG A 77 1.45 -11.80 14.00
CA ARG A 77 0.82 -11.26 12.79
C ARG A 77 0.80 -12.31 11.68
N ARG A 78 1.94 -12.97 11.44
CA ARG A 78 2.06 -14.06 10.47
C ARG A 78 1.09 -15.19 10.76
N GLN A 79 1.02 -15.65 12.02
CA GLN A 79 0.09 -16.71 12.42
C GLN A 79 -1.36 -16.33 12.13
N ARG A 80 -1.78 -15.11 12.50
CA ARG A 80 -3.14 -14.61 12.21
C ARG A 80 -3.44 -14.57 10.72
N MET A 81 -2.50 -14.09 9.91
CA MET A 81 -2.64 -14.10 8.45
C MET A 81 -2.79 -15.52 7.90
N LEU A 82 -2.13 -16.51 8.51
CA LEU A 82 -2.24 -17.91 8.11
C LEU A 82 -3.51 -18.60 8.62
N GLU A 83 -4.19 -18.05 9.63
CA GLU A 83 -5.41 -18.62 10.22
C GLU A 83 -6.69 -18.02 9.65
N ASP A 84 -6.69 -16.71 9.40
CA ASP A 84 -7.86 -15.92 9.01
C ASP A 84 -7.68 -15.36 7.60
N ASP A 85 -8.57 -15.77 6.67
CA ASP A 85 -8.56 -15.36 5.27
C ASP A 85 -8.73 -13.84 5.08
N ASP A 86 -9.44 -13.19 6.00
CA ASP A 86 -9.76 -11.76 5.95
C ASP A 86 -8.78 -10.90 6.75
N TYR A 87 -7.83 -11.52 7.45
CA TYR A 87 -6.85 -10.79 8.24
C TYR A 87 -5.80 -10.13 7.35
N ASN A 88 -5.89 -8.81 7.28
CA ASN A 88 -4.89 -7.96 6.65
C ASN A 88 -4.90 -6.58 7.32
N GLU A 89 -3.76 -6.23 7.90
CA GLU A 89 -3.56 -4.99 8.66
C GLU A 89 -2.55 -4.05 8.00
N SER A 90 -2.23 -4.24 6.72
CA SER A 90 -1.55 -3.24 5.89
C SER A 90 -2.34 -1.94 5.84
N TYR A 91 -1.67 -0.82 5.56
CA TYR A 91 -2.36 0.45 5.38
C TYR A 91 -3.30 0.39 4.17
N ASN A 92 -2.85 -0.21 3.07
CA ASN A 92 -3.64 -0.34 1.85
C ASN A 92 -4.92 -1.16 2.07
N ALA A 93 -4.86 -2.28 2.79
CA ALA A 93 -6.06 -3.08 3.07
C ALA A 93 -7.05 -2.34 3.97
N GLN A 94 -6.57 -1.52 4.91
CA GLN A 94 -7.43 -0.69 5.76
C GLN A 94 -7.99 0.50 4.98
N TRP A 95 -7.19 1.13 4.14
CA TRP A 95 -7.57 2.25 3.31
C TRP A 95 -8.67 1.86 2.31
N ARG A 96 -8.54 0.71 1.64
CA ARG A 96 -9.59 0.17 0.75
C ARG A 96 -10.93 -0.10 1.45
N LYS A 97 -10.95 -0.22 2.78
CA LYS A 97 -12.19 -0.37 3.57
C LYS A 97 -12.86 0.98 3.88
N LYS A 98 -12.26 2.11 3.52
CA LYS A 98 -12.79 3.47 3.71
C LYS A 98 -13.09 4.11 2.34
N PRO A 99 -14.30 3.93 1.79
CA PRO A 99 -14.64 4.42 0.44
C PRO A 99 -14.57 5.95 0.30
N SER A 100 -14.69 6.69 1.39
CA SER A 100 -14.60 8.15 1.41
C SER A 100 -13.17 8.69 1.42
N ALA A 101 -12.18 7.87 1.81
CA ALA A 101 -10.79 8.30 1.93
C ALA A 101 -10.13 8.38 0.55
N LYS A 102 -9.62 9.56 0.18
CA LYS A 102 -9.01 9.81 -1.12
C LYS A 102 -7.51 9.61 -1.10
N TYR A 103 -6.87 9.81 0.05
CA TYR A 103 -5.42 9.78 0.15
C TYR A 103 -4.92 8.59 0.99
N HIS A 104 -3.81 8.01 0.54
CA HIS A 104 -3.17 6.91 1.24
C HIS A 104 -2.65 7.36 2.62
N PRO A 105 -2.78 6.55 3.69
CA PRO A 105 -2.35 6.94 5.03
C PRO A 105 -0.88 7.38 5.14
N LEU A 106 0.05 6.71 4.47
CA LEU A 106 1.46 7.12 4.48
C LEU A 106 1.71 8.45 3.75
N TRP A 107 0.96 8.72 2.68
CA TRP A 107 1.02 9.99 1.97
C TRP A 107 0.54 11.14 2.85
N LYS A 108 -0.56 10.92 3.59
CA LYS A 108 -1.10 11.84 4.59
C LYS A 108 -0.12 12.10 5.73
N LEU A 109 0.49 11.03 6.27
CA LEU A 109 1.45 11.13 7.36
C LEU A 109 2.67 11.98 6.97
N VAL A 110 3.24 11.74 5.78
CA VAL A 110 4.38 12.52 5.29
C VAL A 110 3.99 13.96 4.93
N ALA A 111 2.76 14.19 4.47
CA ALA A 111 2.23 15.56 4.30
C ALA A 111 2.20 16.30 5.65
N GLN A 112 1.68 15.68 6.71
CA GLN A 112 1.68 16.27 8.06
C GLN A 112 3.09 16.56 8.57
N ILE A 113 4.05 15.64 8.34
CA ILE A 113 5.46 15.84 8.68
C ILE A 113 6.04 17.05 7.91
N SER A 114 5.84 17.10 6.60
CA SER A 114 6.33 18.18 5.74
C SER A 114 5.78 19.54 6.17
N PHE A 115 4.49 19.58 6.53
CA PHE A 115 3.84 20.78 7.05
C PHE A 115 4.37 21.17 8.43
N GLY A 116 4.60 20.22 9.33
CA GLY A 116 5.18 20.51 10.65
C GLY A 116 6.58 21.13 10.53
N VAL A 117 7.43 20.60 9.64
CA VAL A 117 8.74 21.21 9.33
C VAL A 117 8.57 22.61 8.75
N HIS A 118 7.56 22.83 7.92
CA HIS A 118 7.26 24.15 7.38
C HIS A 118 6.85 25.18 8.42
N LEU A 119 6.06 24.78 9.42
CA LEU A 119 5.68 25.68 10.52
C LEU A 119 6.91 26.18 11.29
N LEU A 120 7.88 25.30 11.53
CA LEU A 120 9.15 25.67 12.18
C LEU A 120 9.98 26.58 11.27
N ASN A 121 10.15 26.20 9.99
CA ASN A 121 10.90 26.97 9.02
C ASN A 121 10.38 28.41 8.83
N GLN A 122 9.07 28.59 8.76
CA GLN A 122 8.46 29.90 8.56
C GLN A 122 8.16 30.65 9.87
N GLN A 123 8.54 30.09 11.03
CA GLN A 123 8.20 30.65 12.36
C GLN A 123 6.70 30.90 12.52
N LEU A 124 5.89 30.02 11.95
CA LEU A 124 4.42 30.07 12.01
C LEU A 124 3.85 29.22 13.16
N ALA A 125 4.71 28.47 13.85
CA ALA A 125 4.33 27.68 15.00
C ALA A 125 3.93 28.58 16.18
N LYS A 126 2.85 28.22 16.87
CA LYS A 126 2.48 28.87 18.15
C LYS A 126 3.41 28.43 19.29
N SER A 127 3.97 27.23 19.19
CA SER A 127 5.00 26.66 20.08
C SER A 127 5.82 25.67 19.28
N ASP A 128 7.13 25.90 19.23
CA ASP A 128 8.07 25.03 18.53
C ASP A 128 8.20 23.68 19.24
N GLU A 129 8.06 23.66 20.56
CA GLU A 129 8.09 22.42 21.35
C GLU A 129 6.90 21.51 21.02
N GLU A 130 5.71 22.09 20.84
CA GLU A 130 4.50 21.35 20.50
C GLU A 130 4.59 20.78 19.08
N VAL A 131 5.03 21.58 18.11
CA VAL A 131 5.25 21.11 16.74
C VAL A 131 6.31 20.00 16.71
N SER A 132 7.42 20.17 17.45
CA SER A 132 8.47 19.16 17.58
C SER A 132 7.96 17.85 18.21
N ARG A 133 7.06 17.94 19.21
CA ARG A 133 6.43 16.78 19.83
C ARG A 133 5.53 16.03 18.84
N ILE A 134 4.73 16.74 18.06
CA ILE A 134 3.86 16.15 17.04
C ILE A 134 4.70 15.50 15.94
N LEU A 135 5.73 16.18 15.44
CA LEU A 135 6.67 15.64 14.44
C LEU A 135 7.32 14.34 14.91
N LYS A 136 7.79 14.27 16.16
CA LYS A 136 8.38 13.05 16.72
C LYS A 136 7.41 11.87 16.69
N ASN A 137 6.14 12.09 17.01
CA ASN A 137 5.13 11.02 16.93
C ASN A 137 4.94 10.54 15.50
N HIS A 138 4.82 11.46 14.53
CA HIS A 138 4.63 11.09 13.13
C HIS A 138 5.87 10.40 12.52
N VAL A 139 7.08 10.87 12.85
CA VAL A 139 8.34 10.20 12.50
C VAL A 139 8.32 8.76 13.05
N GLN A 140 7.95 8.59 14.32
CA GLN A 140 7.86 7.28 14.94
C GLN A 140 6.82 6.37 14.27
N GLU A 141 5.72 6.91 13.76
CA GLU A 141 4.73 6.14 13.00
C GLU A 141 5.29 5.61 11.68
N VAL A 142 6.09 6.41 10.96
CA VAL A 142 6.81 5.96 9.74
C VAL A 142 7.83 4.87 10.11
N ASP A 143 8.62 5.09 11.15
CA ASP A 143 9.63 4.11 11.61
C ASP A 143 8.98 2.77 11.99
N GLN A 144 7.87 2.81 12.73
CA GLN A 144 7.11 1.61 13.09
C GLN A 144 6.54 0.89 11.87
N PHE A 145 6.09 1.62 10.84
CA PHE A 145 5.66 1.03 9.59
C PHE A 145 6.81 0.28 8.91
N LEU A 146 7.97 0.92 8.79
CA LEU A 146 9.15 0.34 8.14
C LEU A 146 9.67 -0.90 8.89
N GLU A 147 9.81 -0.80 10.21
CA GLU A 147 10.23 -1.91 11.07
C GLU A 147 9.28 -3.10 10.93
N LYS A 148 7.98 -2.86 11.14
CA LYS A 148 6.94 -3.88 11.06
C LYS A 148 6.93 -4.60 9.71
N THR A 149 6.98 -3.84 8.62
CA THR A 149 6.93 -4.38 7.25
C THR A 149 8.19 -5.18 6.94
N THR A 150 9.35 -4.76 7.44
CA THR A 150 10.61 -5.50 7.32
C THR A 150 10.53 -6.85 8.01
N GLU A 151 10.08 -6.88 9.27
CA GLU A 151 9.92 -8.13 10.01
C GLU A 151 8.93 -9.08 9.33
N ASP A 152 7.83 -8.55 8.79
CA ASP A 152 6.78 -9.33 8.14
C ASP A 152 7.29 -9.96 6.83
N PHE A 153 8.07 -9.22 6.03
CA PHE A 153 8.72 -9.76 4.84
C PHE A 153 9.80 -10.79 5.17
N ASP A 154 10.64 -10.55 6.17
CA ASP A 154 11.68 -11.49 6.57
C ASP A 154 11.09 -12.84 7.03
N LEU A 155 10.02 -12.79 7.84
CA LEU A 155 9.33 -14.00 8.28
C LEU A 155 8.62 -14.72 7.13
N ALA A 156 7.97 -13.97 6.22
CA ALA A 156 7.29 -14.57 5.08
C ALA A 156 8.30 -15.24 4.14
N LEU A 157 9.42 -14.58 3.85
CA LEU A 157 10.46 -15.13 2.98
C LEU A 157 11.08 -16.40 3.58
N ALA A 158 11.38 -16.39 4.89
CA ALA A 158 11.90 -17.56 5.57
C ALA A 158 10.93 -18.76 5.53
N ASP A 159 9.65 -18.55 5.82
CA ASP A 159 8.61 -19.59 5.78
C ASP A 159 8.43 -20.17 4.37
N ILE A 160 8.39 -19.31 3.34
CA ILE A 160 8.26 -19.77 1.95
C ILE A 160 9.51 -20.52 1.51
N GLN A 161 10.72 -20.04 1.86
CA GLN A 161 11.97 -20.72 1.51
C GLN A 161 12.09 -22.09 2.19
N GLU A 162 11.68 -22.21 3.45
CA GLU A 162 11.65 -23.49 4.18
C GLU A 162 10.74 -24.50 3.47
N ARG A 163 9.54 -24.08 3.06
CA ARG A 163 8.60 -24.93 2.30
C ARG A 163 9.18 -25.36 0.96
N ILE A 164 9.83 -24.44 0.23
CA ILE A 164 10.51 -24.76 -1.02
C ILE A 164 11.57 -25.84 -0.79
N ASN A 165 12.39 -25.70 0.24
CA ASN A 165 13.46 -26.66 0.54
C ASN A 165 12.88 -28.04 0.89
N HIS A 166 11.81 -28.10 1.67
CA HIS A 166 11.16 -29.36 2.01
C HIS A 166 10.48 -30.05 0.82
N LEU A 167 9.80 -29.29 -0.04
CA LEU A 167 9.06 -29.86 -1.17
C LEU A 167 9.93 -30.14 -2.40
N LYS A 168 11.11 -29.53 -2.51
CA LYS A 168 12.10 -29.89 -3.54
C LYS A 168 12.66 -31.29 -3.34
N LEU A 169 12.87 -31.71 -2.10
CA LEU A 169 13.56 -32.97 -1.79
C LEU A 169 12.90 -34.21 -2.44
N PRO A 170 11.57 -34.41 -2.38
CA PRO A 170 10.91 -35.50 -3.12
C PRO A 170 11.10 -35.40 -4.64
N LEU A 171 11.14 -34.19 -5.19
CA LEU A 171 11.32 -33.94 -6.62
C LEU A 171 12.76 -34.13 -7.10
N GLU A 172 13.75 -34.14 -6.20
CA GLU A 172 15.12 -34.56 -6.51
C GLU A 172 15.26 -36.09 -6.58
N HIS A 173 14.34 -36.81 -5.92
CA HIS A 173 14.29 -38.27 -5.87
C HIS A 173 13.05 -38.85 -6.56
N VAL A 174 12.77 -38.34 -7.76
CA VAL A 174 11.57 -38.63 -8.57
C VAL A 174 11.14 -40.09 -8.58
N ASN A 175 12.07 -41.02 -8.84
CA ASN A 175 11.72 -42.43 -8.98
C ASN A 175 11.13 -43.01 -7.69
N ILE A 176 11.69 -42.64 -6.54
CA ILE A 176 11.20 -43.08 -5.22
C ILE A 176 9.86 -42.42 -4.94
N PHE A 177 9.74 -41.12 -5.22
CA PHE A 177 8.51 -40.38 -5.03
C PHE A 177 7.36 -40.95 -5.87
N ASP A 178 7.59 -41.27 -7.15
CA ASP A 178 6.58 -41.84 -8.05
C ASP A 178 6.12 -43.24 -7.63
N ILE A 179 7.00 -44.04 -6.99
CA ILE A 179 6.63 -45.33 -6.39
C ILE A 179 5.76 -45.11 -5.14
N MET A 180 6.15 -44.18 -4.28
CA MET A 180 5.36 -43.85 -3.09
C MET A 180 3.97 -43.34 -3.45
N LEU A 181 3.85 -42.56 -4.53
CA LEU A 181 2.58 -42.05 -5.06
C LEU A 181 1.62 -43.13 -5.56
N ASP A 182 2.06 -44.37 -5.77
CA ASP A 182 1.15 -45.48 -6.10
C ASP A 182 0.29 -45.86 -4.90
N ASP A 183 0.78 -45.66 -3.66
CA ASP A 183 -0.03 -45.78 -2.45
C ASP A 183 -1.10 -44.68 -2.38
N ARG A 184 -2.35 -45.08 -2.21
CA ARG A 184 -3.49 -44.16 -2.23
C ARG A 184 -3.46 -43.21 -1.03
N GLN A 185 -3.06 -43.68 0.15
CA GLN A 185 -3.06 -42.86 1.37
C GLN A 185 -1.98 -41.78 1.29
N PHE A 186 -0.77 -42.15 0.88
CA PHE A 186 0.32 -41.22 0.63
C PHE A 186 -0.05 -40.20 -0.45
N ARG A 187 -0.64 -40.64 -1.56
CA ARG A 187 -1.07 -39.73 -2.62
C ARG A 187 -2.12 -38.71 -2.13
N THR A 188 -3.10 -39.16 -1.36
CA THR A 188 -4.11 -38.25 -0.77
C THR A 188 -3.46 -37.24 0.16
N SER A 189 -2.50 -37.64 1.00
CA SER A 189 -1.83 -36.70 1.92
C SER A 189 -0.99 -35.65 1.19
N ILE A 190 -0.40 -35.98 0.04
CA ILE A 190 0.28 -35.01 -0.84
C ILE A 190 -0.72 -34.00 -1.41
N ILE A 191 -1.88 -34.44 -1.90
CA ILE A 191 -2.90 -33.54 -2.47
C ILE A 191 -3.43 -32.59 -1.39
N GLU A 192 -3.86 -33.12 -0.24
CA GLU A 192 -4.35 -32.31 0.88
C GLU A 192 -3.27 -31.37 1.45
N GLY A 193 -2.01 -31.82 1.46
CA GLY A 193 -0.87 -31.00 1.84
C GLY A 193 -0.67 -29.83 0.88
N ASN A 194 -0.70 -30.08 -0.42
CA ASN A 194 -0.58 -29.05 -1.45
C ASN A 194 -1.69 -28.01 -1.35
N GLU A 195 -2.95 -28.42 -1.20
CA GLU A 195 -4.08 -27.50 -1.03
C GLU A 195 -3.89 -26.55 0.17
N LYS A 196 -3.33 -27.04 1.27
CA LYS A 196 -3.02 -26.19 2.44
C LYS A 196 -1.92 -25.18 2.13
N ILE A 197 -0.89 -25.58 1.39
CA ILE A 197 0.23 -24.70 1.03
C ILE A 197 -0.23 -23.68 -0.03
N GLU A 198 -1.10 -24.04 -0.95
CA GLU A 198 -1.69 -23.11 -1.93
C GLU A 198 -2.41 -21.95 -1.22
N LYS A 199 -3.21 -22.23 -0.19
CA LYS A 199 -3.83 -21.17 0.63
C LYS A 199 -2.80 -20.26 1.30
N ILE A 200 -1.68 -20.83 1.77
CA ILE A 200 -0.59 -20.06 2.35
C ILE A 200 0.04 -19.15 1.30
N VAL A 201 0.27 -19.65 0.08
CA VAL A 201 0.79 -18.88 -1.05
C VAL A 201 -0.16 -17.73 -1.38
N GLU A 202 -1.46 -18.00 -1.52
CA GLU A 202 -2.47 -16.97 -1.84
C GLU A 202 -2.54 -15.86 -0.79
N ARG A 203 -2.61 -16.21 0.50
CA ARG A 203 -2.67 -15.24 1.59
C ARG A 203 -1.38 -14.42 1.69
N THR A 204 -0.23 -15.07 1.53
CA THR A 204 1.08 -14.40 1.56
C THR A 204 1.24 -13.45 0.38
N ALA A 205 0.86 -13.87 -0.83
CA ALA A 205 0.90 -13.03 -2.02
C ALA A 205 -0.01 -11.79 -1.87
N ARG A 206 -1.22 -11.97 -1.32
CA ARG A 206 -2.13 -10.85 -1.06
C ARG A 206 -1.54 -9.85 -0.08
N ALA A 207 -1.05 -10.32 1.07
CA ALA A 207 -0.42 -9.46 2.07
C ALA A 207 0.81 -8.74 1.52
N MET A 208 1.66 -9.45 0.78
CA MET A 208 2.84 -8.88 0.10
C MET A 208 2.45 -7.78 -0.88
N ASN A 209 1.46 -8.02 -1.75
CA ASN A 209 1.02 -7.03 -2.73
C ASN A 209 0.45 -5.77 -2.06
N ASP A 210 -0.34 -5.93 -1.00
CA ASP A 210 -0.85 -4.78 -0.25
C ASP A 210 0.28 -3.98 0.43
N SER A 211 1.25 -4.67 1.04
CA SER A 211 2.43 -4.01 1.62
C SER A 211 3.32 -3.35 0.57
N LEU A 212 3.41 -3.88 -0.65
CA LEU A 212 4.17 -3.25 -1.74
C LEU A 212 3.51 -1.95 -2.21
N VAL A 213 2.18 -1.86 -2.19
CA VAL A 213 1.47 -0.59 -2.44
C VAL A 213 1.76 0.41 -1.32
N ASP A 214 1.77 -0.03 -0.06
CA ASP A 214 2.15 0.83 1.07
C ASP A 214 3.57 1.39 0.88
N VAL A 215 4.53 0.51 0.56
CA VAL A 215 5.93 0.86 0.32
C VAL A 215 6.06 1.85 -0.84
N GLU A 216 5.35 1.63 -1.95
CA GLU A 216 5.32 2.56 -3.08
C GLU A 216 4.81 3.95 -2.66
N LYS A 217 3.70 4.02 -1.93
CA LYS A 217 3.13 5.29 -1.47
C LYS A 217 4.01 5.98 -0.44
N GLY A 218 4.68 5.22 0.43
CA GLY A 218 5.72 5.74 1.32
C GLY A 218 6.86 6.35 0.53
N LEU A 219 7.37 5.65 -0.49
CA LEU A 219 8.50 6.09 -1.31
C LEU A 219 8.18 7.38 -2.06
N GLU A 220 7.04 7.44 -2.76
CA GLU A 220 6.60 8.65 -3.47
C GLU A 220 6.51 9.85 -2.52
N ALA A 221 5.94 9.66 -1.32
CA ALA A 221 5.78 10.75 -0.36
C ALA A 221 7.12 11.21 0.24
N THR A 222 8.02 10.29 0.57
CA THR A 222 9.34 10.61 1.12
C THR A 222 10.24 11.31 0.09
N VAL A 223 10.09 11.02 -1.20
CA VAL A 223 10.78 11.77 -2.27
C VAL A 223 10.37 13.24 -2.27
N GLU A 224 9.07 13.53 -2.16
CA GLU A 224 8.57 14.91 -2.08
C GLU A 224 9.05 15.63 -0.81
N LEU A 225 9.09 14.93 0.34
CA LEU A 225 9.69 15.46 1.57
C LEU A 225 11.17 15.79 1.37
N SER A 226 11.94 14.90 0.74
CA SER A 226 13.37 15.09 0.48
C SER A 226 13.60 16.34 -0.37
N HIS A 227 12.88 16.47 -1.49
CA HIS A 227 12.94 17.66 -2.34
C HIS A 227 12.58 18.94 -1.57
N TYR A 228 11.62 18.87 -0.65
CA TYR A 228 11.26 20.01 0.18
C TYR A 228 12.38 20.40 1.15
N LEU A 229 13.00 19.43 1.82
CA LEU A 229 14.11 19.64 2.75
C LEU A 229 15.34 20.24 2.03
N ASP A 230 15.65 19.75 0.83
CA ASP A 230 16.70 20.29 -0.03
C ASP A 230 16.42 21.75 -0.40
N ARG A 231 15.16 22.06 -0.73
CA ARG A 231 14.75 23.40 -1.15
C ARG A 231 14.86 24.43 -0.02
N ILE A 232 14.49 24.08 1.20
CA ILE A 232 14.57 25.01 2.33
C ILE A 232 16.00 25.14 2.86
N GLY A 233 16.83 24.10 2.69
CA GLY A 233 18.23 24.08 3.10
C GLY A 233 18.44 24.25 4.61
N PRO A 234 19.69 24.28 5.10
CA PRO A 234 19.97 24.49 6.52
C PRO A 234 19.81 25.95 6.98
N HIS A 235 19.83 26.91 6.05
CA HIS A 235 19.95 28.34 6.34
C HIS A 235 18.80 28.91 7.19
N TRP A 236 17.61 28.30 7.17
CA TRP A 236 16.49 28.77 8.00
C TRP A 236 16.71 28.52 9.49
N ALA A 237 17.61 27.61 9.83
CA ALA A 237 17.99 27.28 11.20
C ALA A 237 19.32 27.95 11.62
N ASP A 238 19.84 28.89 10.83
CA ASP A 238 21.09 29.57 11.14
C ASP A 238 20.97 30.37 12.45
N GLY A 239 21.85 30.06 13.42
CA GLY A 239 21.88 30.71 14.73
C GLY A 239 20.94 30.10 15.77
N ASP A 240 20.22 29.02 15.42
CA ASP A 240 19.40 28.23 16.34
C ASP A 240 19.83 26.75 16.30
N ASP A 241 20.59 26.33 17.31
CA ASP A 241 21.12 24.97 17.40
C ASP A 241 20.01 23.91 17.51
N GLU A 242 18.85 24.24 18.06
CA GLU A 242 17.72 23.32 18.21
C GLU A 242 17.02 23.11 16.87
N LEU A 243 16.69 24.18 16.17
CA LEU A 243 16.11 24.12 14.82
C LEU A 243 17.06 23.43 13.84
N MET A 244 18.37 23.67 13.97
CA MET A 244 19.39 23.01 13.16
C MET A 244 19.40 21.50 13.44
N GLY A 245 19.30 21.11 14.71
CA GLY A 245 19.16 19.71 15.11
C GLY A 245 17.92 19.04 14.50
N ILE A 246 16.79 19.72 14.47
CA ILE A 246 15.55 19.22 13.86
C ILE A 246 15.73 19.07 12.34
N TYR A 247 16.28 20.08 11.66
CA TYR A 247 16.52 20.02 10.22
C TYR A 247 17.41 18.82 9.84
N MET A 248 18.54 18.66 10.54
CA MET A 248 19.49 17.57 10.28
C MET A 248 18.85 16.20 10.57
N ALA A 249 18.07 16.09 11.65
CA ALA A 249 17.34 14.86 11.95
C ALA A 249 16.32 14.53 10.85
N MET A 250 15.60 15.52 10.33
CA MET A 250 14.62 15.29 9.26
C MET A 250 15.28 14.90 7.93
N CYS A 251 16.44 15.47 7.60
CA CYS A 251 17.22 15.02 6.43
C CYS A 251 17.66 13.56 6.61
N GLY A 252 18.25 13.23 7.76
CA GLY A 252 18.67 11.86 8.05
C GLY A 252 17.52 10.84 8.07
N ASN A 253 16.36 11.22 8.61
CA ASN A 253 15.14 10.40 8.57
C ASN A 253 14.70 10.18 7.13
N SER A 254 14.62 11.24 6.32
CA SER A 254 14.19 11.14 4.93
C SER A 254 15.10 10.24 4.10
N GLU A 255 16.43 10.38 4.25
CA GLU A 255 17.41 9.50 3.60
C GLU A 255 17.26 8.04 4.05
N GLY A 256 17.23 7.79 5.36
CA GLY A 256 17.08 6.45 5.93
C GLY A 256 15.77 5.77 5.53
N TRP A 257 14.68 6.54 5.45
CA TRP A 257 13.39 6.03 4.97
C TRP A 257 13.44 5.63 3.50
N LEU A 258 14.05 6.44 2.63
CA LEU A 258 14.21 6.10 1.21
C LEU A 258 14.99 4.79 1.04
N GLU A 259 16.12 4.63 1.74
CA GLU A 259 16.92 3.40 1.71
C GLU A 259 16.11 2.19 2.19
N CYS A 260 15.38 2.35 3.31
CA CYS A 260 14.56 1.28 3.87
C CYS A 260 13.42 0.87 2.93
N LEU A 261 12.73 1.85 2.33
CA LEU A 261 11.63 1.61 1.38
C LEU A 261 12.12 0.91 0.10
N GLN A 262 13.27 1.29 -0.43
CA GLN A 262 13.90 0.61 -1.57
C GLN A 262 14.31 -0.83 -1.22
N SER A 263 14.85 -1.04 -0.02
CA SER A 263 15.16 -2.38 0.49
C SER A 263 13.90 -3.24 0.63
N LEU A 264 12.81 -2.67 1.16
CA LEU A 264 11.50 -3.34 1.26
C LEU A 264 10.93 -3.69 -0.12
N GLN A 265 11.05 -2.82 -1.12
CA GLN A 265 10.63 -3.12 -2.49
C GLN A 265 11.40 -4.33 -3.05
N THR A 266 12.72 -4.38 -2.82
CA THR A 266 13.57 -5.50 -3.23
C THR A 266 13.16 -6.80 -2.53
N LYS A 267 12.99 -6.77 -1.20
CA LYS A 267 12.54 -7.93 -0.40
C LYS A 267 11.16 -8.44 -0.83
N GLY A 268 10.21 -7.54 -1.12
CA GLY A 268 8.89 -7.92 -1.61
C GLY A 268 8.97 -8.60 -2.98
N ASN A 269 9.84 -8.13 -3.88
CA ASN A 269 10.08 -8.78 -5.16
C ASN A 269 10.73 -10.17 -5.01
N GLU A 270 11.70 -10.31 -4.11
CA GLU A 270 12.31 -11.62 -3.77
C GLU A 270 11.26 -12.61 -3.23
N LEU A 271 10.38 -12.15 -2.34
CA LEU A 271 9.26 -12.96 -1.85
C LEU A 271 8.31 -13.36 -2.98
N GLY A 272 8.02 -12.46 -3.92
CA GLY A 272 7.22 -12.75 -5.11
C GLY A 272 7.82 -13.87 -5.96
N VAL A 273 9.14 -13.82 -6.20
CA VAL A 273 9.87 -14.88 -6.92
C VAL A 273 9.78 -16.21 -6.17
N ALA A 274 9.98 -16.20 -4.85
CA ALA A 274 9.88 -17.40 -4.03
C ALA A 274 8.47 -18.01 -4.06
N LEU A 275 7.42 -17.19 -4.00
CA LEU A 275 6.02 -17.65 -4.10
C LEU A 275 5.74 -18.33 -5.45
N VAL A 276 6.22 -17.77 -6.57
CA VAL A 276 6.09 -18.37 -7.90
C VAL A 276 6.85 -19.71 -7.98
N GLN A 277 8.04 -19.77 -7.39
CA GLN A 277 8.81 -21.02 -7.32
C GLN A 277 8.07 -22.09 -6.52
N LEU A 278 7.52 -21.75 -5.35
CA LEU A 278 6.74 -22.66 -4.54
C LEU A 278 5.49 -23.16 -5.29
N GLY A 279 4.75 -22.26 -5.94
CA GLY A 279 3.60 -22.63 -6.77
C GLY A 279 3.96 -23.60 -7.91
N SER A 280 5.13 -23.42 -8.52
CA SER A 280 5.63 -24.33 -9.57
C SER A 280 5.93 -25.73 -9.03
N ILE A 281 6.51 -25.83 -7.83
CA ILE A 281 6.78 -27.10 -7.14
C ILE A 281 5.47 -27.82 -6.80
N LEU A 282 4.49 -27.10 -6.25
CA LEU A 282 3.17 -27.65 -5.92
C LEU A 282 2.48 -28.22 -7.16
N ASN A 283 2.50 -27.49 -8.27
CA ASN A 283 1.91 -27.93 -9.53
C ASN A 283 2.57 -29.23 -10.06
N GLU A 284 3.89 -29.34 -9.99
CA GLU A 284 4.59 -30.56 -10.40
C GLU A 284 4.24 -31.76 -9.51
N MET A 285 4.15 -31.56 -8.18
CA MET A 285 3.72 -32.61 -7.25
C MET A 285 2.27 -33.06 -7.53
N THR A 286 1.35 -32.12 -7.73
CA THR A 286 -0.05 -32.39 -8.05
C THR A 286 -0.20 -33.13 -9.38
N LYS A 287 0.57 -32.75 -10.40
CA LYS A 287 0.60 -33.43 -11.70
C LYS A 287 1.02 -34.88 -11.56
N ARG A 288 2.07 -35.16 -10.80
CA ARG A 288 2.58 -36.52 -10.55
C ARG A 288 1.57 -37.37 -9.78
N ALA A 289 0.97 -36.82 -8.72
CA ALA A 289 -0.12 -37.48 -8.00
C ALA A 289 -1.28 -37.83 -8.97
N GLY A 290 -1.65 -36.91 -9.86
CA GLY A 290 -2.65 -37.16 -10.89
C GLY A 290 -2.30 -38.30 -11.86
N VAL A 291 -1.03 -38.39 -12.28
CA VAL A 291 -0.53 -39.50 -13.12
C VAL A 291 -0.64 -40.84 -12.38
N ALA A 292 -0.16 -40.91 -11.14
CA ALA A 292 -0.24 -42.13 -10.33
C ALA A 292 -1.69 -42.59 -10.10
N SER A 293 -2.59 -41.64 -9.82
CA SER A 293 -4.03 -41.92 -9.71
C SER A 293 -4.59 -42.58 -10.98
N ARG A 294 -4.29 -42.05 -12.17
CA ARG A 294 -4.74 -42.63 -13.44
C ARG A 294 -4.16 -44.02 -13.70
N ARG A 295 -2.87 -44.26 -13.40
CA ARG A 295 -2.25 -45.59 -13.52
C ARG A 295 -2.99 -46.62 -12.66
N SER A 296 -3.32 -46.25 -11.42
CA SER A 296 -4.07 -47.14 -10.53
C SER A 296 -5.43 -47.52 -11.13
N ILE A 297 -6.20 -46.59 -11.69
CA ILE A 297 -7.50 -46.89 -12.30
C ILE A 297 -7.38 -47.86 -13.49
N VAL A 298 -6.38 -47.67 -14.37
CA VAL A 298 -6.15 -48.54 -15.52
C VAL A 298 -5.78 -49.96 -15.08
N SER A 299 -4.86 -50.11 -14.14
CA SER A 299 -4.44 -51.43 -13.62
C SER A 299 -5.59 -52.21 -12.97
N TRP A 300 -6.52 -51.52 -12.29
CA TRP A 300 -7.71 -52.13 -11.71
C TRP A 300 -8.75 -52.51 -12.79
N GLY A 301 -8.88 -51.72 -13.86
CA GLY A 301 -9.74 -52.04 -15.00
C GLY A 301 -9.26 -53.25 -15.80
N GLU A 302 -7.96 -53.36 -16.04
CA GLU A 302 -7.33 -54.51 -16.72
C GLU A 302 -7.38 -55.78 -15.86
N GLY A 303 -7.13 -55.66 -14.55
CA GLY A 303 -7.25 -56.79 -13.62
C GLY A 303 -8.66 -57.35 -13.52
N LYS A 304 -9.70 -56.50 -13.63
CA LYS A 304 -11.09 -56.94 -13.64
C LYS A 304 -11.47 -57.65 -14.95
N ALA A 305 -10.99 -57.14 -16.09
CA ALA A 305 -11.21 -57.77 -17.39
C ALA A 305 -10.55 -59.16 -17.53
N LEU A 306 -9.47 -59.44 -16.78
CA LEU A 306 -8.80 -60.75 -16.74
C LEU A 306 -9.44 -61.75 -15.77
N VAL A 307 -10.24 -61.29 -14.81
CA VAL A 307 -10.96 -62.17 -13.86
C VAL A 307 -12.35 -62.54 -14.39
N ASP A 308 -12.87 -61.78 -15.35
CA ASP A 308 -14.17 -62.00 -16.01
C ASP A 308 -14.06 -62.85 -17.32
N LEU A 309 -12.90 -63.48 -17.58
CA LEU A 309 -12.63 -64.43 -18.69
C LEU A 309 -12.37 -65.84 -18.17
#